data_AF-A0A536TFR6-F1
#
_entry.id   AF-A0A536TFR6-F1
#
_cell.length_a   1.000
_cell.length_b   1.000
_cell.length_c   1.000
_cell.angle_alpha   90.00
_cell.angle_beta   90.00
_cell.angle_gamma   90.00
#
_symmetry.space_group_name_H-M   'P 1'
#
loop_
_entity.id
_entity.type
_entity.pdbx_description
1 polymer ?
#
loop_
_entity_poly.entity_id
_entity_poly.type
_entity_poly.pdbx_seq_one_letter_code
_entity_poly.pdbx_strand_id
1 'polypeptide(L)'
;MSVACMHCSDAPCMAVCPVDCFYRTEEGVVLHDKDLCIGCGYCFYACPFGAPQFPQTGAFGVRGKMDKCTFCAGGPEKDGSPEEFAKYGRNRLSEGKLPACAEMCSTKALLGGDGDVISEIYRNRVTMRAARGSRSGPPWGWDSAYGAPQAASAPAPASAPAPTPAAPGGKS
;
A
#
# COMPACT_ATOMS: atom_id res chain seq x y z
N MET A 1 -4.71 -16.30 -6.63
CA MET A 1 -3.80 -15.27 -6.08
C MET A 1 -4.55 -13.95 -6.20
N SER A 2 -5.15 -13.46 -5.12
CA SER A 2 -5.99 -12.26 -5.18
C SER A 2 -5.11 -11.04 -5.45
N VAL A 3 -5.48 -10.27 -6.47
CA VAL A 3 -4.94 -8.91 -6.61
C VAL A 3 -5.44 -8.10 -5.42
N ALA A 4 -4.54 -7.43 -4.69
CA ALA A 4 -4.93 -6.65 -3.52
C ALA A 4 -5.88 -5.52 -3.95
N CYS A 5 -7.04 -5.43 -3.29
CA CYS A 5 -7.94 -4.30 -3.50
C CYS A 5 -7.28 -3.03 -2.95
N MET A 6 -7.33 -1.95 -3.72
CA MET A 6 -6.76 -0.66 -3.32
C MET A 6 -7.67 0.16 -2.41
N HIS A 7 -8.92 -0.29 -2.16
CA HIS A 7 -9.91 0.42 -1.34
C HIS A 7 -10.02 1.92 -1.66
N CYS A 8 -10.18 2.22 -2.96
CA CYS A 8 -10.13 3.58 -3.49
C CYS A 8 -11.12 4.53 -2.81
N SER A 9 -10.72 5.80 -2.65
CA SER A 9 -11.58 6.90 -2.20
C SER A 9 -12.67 7.28 -3.22
N ASP A 10 -12.37 7.11 -4.51
CA ASP A 10 -13.36 7.08 -5.59
C ASP A 10 -13.33 5.68 -6.22
N ALA A 11 -14.33 4.86 -5.88
CA ALA A 11 -14.33 3.45 -6.17
C ALA A 11 -15.20 3.16 -7.41
N PRO A 12 -14.60 2.89 -8.59
CA PRO A 12 -15.38 2.65 -9.82
C PRO A 12 -16.24 1.38 -9.71
N CYS A 13 -15.84 0.41 -8.89
CA CYS A 13 -16.65 -0.77 -8.60
C CYS A 13 -17.95 -0.45 -7.87
N MET A 14 -17.97 0.63 -7.07
CA MET A 14 -19.17 1.12 -6.40
C MET A 14 -20.05 1.89 -7.40
N ALA A 15 -19.45 2.79 -8.17
CA ALA A 15 -20.18 3.62 -9.15
C ALA A 15 -20.90 2.83 -10.25
N VAL A 16 -20.38 1.65 -10.64
CA VAL A 16 -20.93 0.84 -11.73
C VAL A 16 -21.91 -0.25 -11.26
N CYS A 17 -22.06 -0.44 -9.94
CA CYS A 17 -22.87 -1.53 -9.43
C CYS A 17 -24.36 -1.24 -9.62
N PRO A 18 -25.11 -2.05 -10.39
CA PRO A 18 -26.51 -1.75 -10.69
C PRO A 18 -27.48 -2.03 -9.52
N VAL A 19 -26.99 -2.63 -8.44
CA VAL A 19 -27.76 -3.05 -7.26
C VAL A 19 -27.18 -2.48 -5.97
N ASP A 20 -26.27 -1.50 -6.09
CA ASP A 20 -25.65 -0.78 -4.97
C ASP A 20 -25.08 -1.69 -3.86
N CYS A 21 -24.57 -2.87 -4.22
CA CYS A 21 -24.05 -3.82 -3.23
C CYS A 21 -22.72 -3.38 -2.60
N PHE A 22 -22.05 -2.36 -3.12
CA PHE A 22 -20.79 -1.86 -2.57
C PHE A 22 -21.04 -0.65 -1.68
N TYR A 23 -20.33 -0.58 -0.56
CA TYR A 23 -20.38 0.55 0.35
C TYR A 23 -19.00 0.81 0.94
N ARG A 24 -18.79 1.99 1.52
CA ARG A 24 -17.54 2.38 2.18
C ARG A 24 -17.80 2.49 3.67
N THR A 25 -16.92 1.87 4.47
CA THR A 25 -16.95 1.98 5.93
C THR A 25 -16.29 3.28 6.41
N GLU A 26 -16.43 3.61 7.69
CA GLU A 26 -15.81 4.80 8.29
C GLU A 26 -14.28 4.75 8.24
N GLU A 27 -13.70 3.55 8.30
CA GLU A 27 -12.26 3.31 8.17
C GLU A 27 -11.75 3.43 6.72
N GLY A 28 -12.63 3.75 5.77
CA GLY A 28 -12.31 3.91 4.35
C GLY A 28 -12.27 2.60 3.57
N VAL A 29 -12.65 1.47 4.18
CA VAL A 29 -12.65 0.16 3.52
C VAL A 29 -13.87 0.08 2.59
N VAL A 30 -13.63 -0.12 1.30
CA VAL A 30 -14.70 -0.48 0.35
C VAL A 30 -15.09 -1.95 0.59
N LEU A 31 -16.32 -2.22 1.03
CA LEU A 31 -16.89 -3.54 1.25
C LEU A 31 -18.00 -3.85 0.24
N HIS A 32 -18.43 -5.11 0.23
CA HIS A 32 -19.50 -5.57 -0.67
C HIS A 32 -20.47 -6.48 0.09
N ASP A 33 -21.75 -6.21 -0.04
CA ASP A 33 -22.82 -7.07 0.43
C ASP A 33 -22.98 -8.24 -0.55
N LYS A 34 -22.70 -9.45 -0.07
CA LYS A 34 -22.79 -10.67 -0.85
C LYS A 34 -24.25 -11.03 -1.13
N ASP A 35 -25.22 -10.61 -0.33
CA ASP A 35 -26.63 -10.97 -0.54
C ASP A 35 -27.32 -10.09 -1.58
N LEU A 36 -26.87 -8.85 -1.73
CA LEU A 36 -27.30 -7.97 -2.82
C LEU A 36 -26.59 -8.29 -4.15
N CYS A 37 -25.41 -8.93 -4.11
CA CYS A 37 -24.62 -9.18 -5.30
C CYS A 37 -25.29 -10.18 -6.27
N ILE A 38 -25.72 -9.68 -7.44
CA ILE A 38 -26.30 -10.50 -8.53
C ILE A 38 -25.26 -11.12 -9.47
N GLY A 39 -23.97 -10.90 -9.24
CA GLY A 39 -22.89 -11.49 -10.05
C GLY A 39 -22.79 -10.96 -11.50
N CYS A 40 -23.21 -9.71 -11.77
CA CYS A 40 -23.21 -9.14 -13.13
C CYS A 40 -21.79 -8.92 -13.72
N GLY A 41 -20.77 -8.76 -12.88
CA GLY A 41 -19.37 -8.61 -13.30
C GLY A 41 -18.95 -7.19 -13.75
N TYR A 42 -19.82 -6.18 -13.69
CA TYR A 42 -19.43 -4.82 -14.06
C TYR A 42 -18.30 -4.26 -13.20
N CYS A 43 -18.29 -4.58 -11.91
CA CYS A 43 -17.21 -4.19 -11.02
C CYS A 43 -15.84 -4.80 -11.39
N PHE A 44 -15.81 -5.99 -12.00
CA PHE A 44 -14.57 -6.59 -12.51
C PHE A 44 -14.01 -5.78 -13.68
N TYR A 45 -14.87 -5.39 -14.64
CA TYR A 45 -14.45 -4.59 -15.79
C TYR A 45 -14.10 -3.14 -15.43
N ALA A 46 -14.79 -2.55 -14.45
CA ALA A 46 -14.56 -1.17 -14.05
C ALA A 46 -13.34 -1.00 -13.14
N CYS A 47 -12.88 -2.05 -12.44
CA CYS A 47 -11.76 -1.94 -11.53
C CYS A 47 -10.43 -1.89 -12.31
N PRO A 48 -9.66 -0.78 -12.24
CA PRO A 48 -8.38 -0.67 -12.96
C PRO A 48 -7.30 -1.63 -12.41
N PHE A 49 -7.54 -2.18 -11.21
CA PHE A 49 -6.64 -3.13 -10.55
C PHE A 49 -7.11 -4.58 -10.70
N GLY A 50 -8.28 -4.85 -11.29
CA GLY A 50 -8.81 -6.21 -11.39
C GLY A 50 -9.01 -6.90 -10.03
N ALA A 51 -9.32 -6.14 -8.98
CA ALA A 51 -9.43 -6.68 -7.62
C ALA A 51 -10.72 -7.50 -7.37
N PRO A 52 -11.92 -7.10 -7.85
CA PRO A 52 -13.10 -7.96 -7.81
C PRO A 52 -12.91 -9.15 -8.74
N GLN A 53 -13.01 -10.36 -8.20
CA GLN A 53 -12.89 -11.61 -8.94
C GLN A 53 -14.00 -12.58 -8.56
N PHE A 54 -14.45 -13.39 -9.51
CA PHE A 54 -15.42 -14.44 -9.22
C PHE A 54 -14.73 -15.61 -8.50
N PRO A 55 -15.27 -16.09 -7.37
CA PRO A 55 -14.64 -17.14 -6.57
C PRO A 55 -14.69 -18.52 -7.25
N GLN A 56 -15.63 -18.72 -8.19
CA GLN A 56 -15.80 -19.97 -8.91
C GLN A 56 -16.19 -19.73 -10.37
N THR A 57 -15.62 -20.51 -11.28
CA THR A 57 -16.13 -20.66 -12.65
C THR A 57 -17.09 -21.85 -12.66
N GLY A 58 -18.39 -21.62 -12.45
CA GLY A 58 -19.38 -22.69 -12.50
C GLY A 58 -19.65 -23.19 -13.92
N ALA A 59 -19.99 -24.47 -14.04
CA ALA A 59 -20.61 -25.00 -15.25
C ALA A 59 -21.91 -24.22 -15.51
N PHE A 60 -22.20 -23.89 -16.77
CA PHE A 60 -23.34 -23.06 -17.20
C PHE A 60 -23.23 -21.54 -16.95
N GLY A 61 -22.02 -21.03 -16.67
CA GLY A 61 -21.79 -19.57 -16.66
C GLY A 61 -22.26 -18.84 -15.39
N VAL A 62 -22.73 -19.58 -14.39
CA VAL A 62 -22.99 -19.04 -13.04
C VAL A 62 -21.64 -18.86 -12.34
N ARG A 63 -21.15 -17.62 -12.31
CA ARG A 63 -19.84 -17.27 -11.72
C ARG A 63 -19.91 -17.06 -10.19
N GLY A 64 -21.11 -17.15 -9.62
CA GLY A 64 -21.36 -16.88 -8.21
C GLY A 64 -21.31 -15.39 -7.85
N LYS A 65 -21.32 -15.11 -6.56
CA LYS A 65 -21.20 -13.76 -5.99
C LYS A 65 -19.75 -13.29 -6.14
N MET A 66 -19.55 -12.05 -6.56
CA MET A 66 -18.22 -11.47 -6.70
C MET A 66 -17.50 -11.45 -5.34
N ASP A 67 -16.18 -11.65 -5.32
CA ASP A 67 -15.38 -11.54 -4.09
C ASP A 67 -14.12 -10.68 -4.30
N LYS A 68 -13.58 -10.13 -3.22
CA LYS A 68 -12.34 -9.33 -3.24
C LYS A 68 -11.74 -9.23 -1.84
N CYS A 69 -10.53 -8.68 -1.75
CA CYS A 69 -9.97 -8.27 -0.47
C CYS A 69 -10.95 -7.36 0.30
N THR A 70 -11.28 -7.75 1.53
CA THR A 70 -12.11 -7.00 2.48
C THR A 70 -11.27 -6.24 3.50
N PHE A 71 -9.95 -6.18 3.31
CA PHE A 71 -9.00 -5.69 4.31
C PHE A 71 -9.14 -6.37 5.68
N CYS A 72 -9.68 -7.61 5.72
CA CYS A 72 -10.08 -8.29 6.95
C CYS A 72 -11.12 -7.51 7.79
N ALA A 73 -11.99 -6.71 7.16
CA ALA A 73 -13.03 -5.92 7.83
C ALA A 73 -14.42 -6.58 7.83
N GLY A 74 -14.54 -7.84 7.39
CA GLY A 74 -15.82 -8.54 7.39
C GLY A 74 -16.80 -8.05 6.31
N GLY A 75 -18.06 -7.86 6.70
CA GLY A 75 -19.18 -7.47 5.84
C GLY A 75 -20.30 -6.75 6.61
N PRO A 76 -21.52 -6.69 6.06
CA PRO A 76 -22.63 -5.93 6.67
C PRO A 76 -23.26 -6.65 7.88
N GLU A 77 -22.91 -7.91 8.08
CA GLU A 77 -23.40 -8.72 9.18
C GLU A 77 -22.79 -8.29 10.52
N LYS A 78 -23.39 -8.75 11.62
CA LYS A 78 -22.84 -8.49 12.95
C LYS A 78 -21.42 -9.09 13.08
N ASP A 79 -20.49 -8.27 13.57
CA ASP A 79 -19.12 -8.66 13.84
C ASP A 79 -19.04 -9.95 14.69
N GLY A 80 -18.22 -10.90 14.23
CA GLY A 80 -17.99 -12.18 14.90
C GLY A 80 -19.15 -13.17 14.80
N SER A 81 -20.18 -12.86 14.00
CA SER A 81 -21.27 -13.81 13.74
C SER A 81 -20.81 -15.00 12.89
N PRO A 82 -21.47 -16.17 13.02
CA PRO A 82 -21.17 -17.32 12.17
C PRO A 82 -21.39 -17.03 10.68
N GLU A 83 -22.38 -16.19 10.38
CA GLU A 83 -22.79 -15.79 9.04
C GLU A 83 -21.73 -14.89 8.39
N GLU A 84 -21.23 -13.89 9.12
CA GLU A 84 -20.10 -13.06 8.69
C GLU A 84 -18.89 -13.94 8.40
N PHE A 85 -18.53 -14.84 9.33
CA PHE A 85 -17.37 -15.69 9.19
C PHE A 85 -17.48 -16.61 7.96
N ALA A 86 -18.66 -17.15 7.69
CA ALA A 86 -18.90 -17.98 6.52
C ALA A 86 -18.80 -17.19 5.20
N LYS A 87 -19.29 -15.93 5.18
CA LYS A 87 -19.31 -15.09 3.96
C LYS A 87 -17.97 -14.41 3.69
N TYR A 88 -17.30 -13.86 4.70
CA TYR A 88 -16.15 -12.96 4.55
C TYR A 88 -14.89 -13.44 5.26
N GLY A 89 -14.97 -14.52 6.03
CA GLY A 89 -13.89 -14.99 6.89
C GLY A 89 -13.78 -14.16 8.18
N ARG A 90 -12.60 -14.21 8.82
CA ARG A 90 -12.38 -13.51 10.09
C ARG A 90 -12.30 -12.00 9.89
N ASN A 91 -13.18 -11.26 10.56
CA ASN A 91 -13.05 -9.83 10.76
C ASN A 91 -11.97 -9.57 11.81
N ARG A 92 -10.83 -9.02 11.39
CA ARG A 92 -9.69 -8.68 12.25
C ARG A 92 -9.71 -7.23 12.69
N LEU A 93 -10.32 -6.35 11.88
CA LEU A 93 -10.42 -4.93 12.21
C LEU A 93 -11.32 -4.71 13.42
N SER A 94 -12.43 -5.44 13.53
CA SER A 94 -13.29 -5.41 14.73
C SER A 94 -12.60 -5.95 15.99
N GLU A 95 -11.58 -6.81 15.83
CA GLU A 95 -10.72 -7.27 16.93
C GLU A 95 -9.58 -6.28 17.27
N GLY A 96 -9.50 -5.13 16.59
CA GLY A 96 -8.39 -4.17 16.74
C GLY A 96 -7.05 -4.65 16.18
N LYS A 97 -7.08 -5.67 15.30
CA LYS A 97 -5.89 -6.28 14.69
C LYS A 97 -5.70 -5.78 13.27
N LEU A 98 -4.45 -5.83 12.81
CA LEU A 98 -4.12 -5.53 11.42
C LEU A 98 -4.61 -6.65 10.48
N PRO A 99 -4.76 -6.36 9.17
CA PRO A 99 -5.02 -7.38 8.18
C PRO A 99 -3.98 -8.50 8.24
N ALA A 100 -4.44 -9.74 8.07
CA ALA A 100 -3.58 -10.92 8.29
C ALA A 100 -2.31 -10.89 7.43
N CYS A 101 -2.40 -10.44 6.17
CA CYS A 101 -1.25 -10.35 5.27
C CYS A 101 -0.22 -9.30 5.71
N ALA A 102 -0.65 -8.19 6.31
CA ALA A 102 0.23 -7.16 6.83
C ALA A 102 0.91 -7.61 8.12
N GLU A 103 0.16 -8.26 9.02
CA GLU A 103 0.68 -8.74 10.30
C GLU A 103 1.65 -9.91 10.16
N MET A 104 1.39 -10.85 9.24
CA MET A 104 2.25 -12.01 9.01
C MET A 104 3.51 -11.70 8.19
N CYS A 105 3.65 -10.49 7.63
CA CYS A 105 4.79 -10.14 6.80
C CYS A 105 6.07 -9.99 7.63
N SER A 106 6.91 -11.03 7.64
CA SER A 106 8.16 -11.10 8.42
C SER A 106 9.12 -9.92 8.18
N THR A 107 9.14 -9.38 6.95
CA THR A 107 10.02 -8.29 6.55
C THR A 107 9.37 -6.90 6.65
N LYS A 108 8.10 -6.81 7.06
CA LYS A 108 7.31 -5.55 7.05
C LYS A 108 7.30 -4.85 5.69
N ALA A 109 7.28 -5.65 4.63
CA ALA A 109 7.09 -5.19 3.26
C ALA A 109 5.64 -4.78 3.00
N LEU A 110 4.68 -5.54 3.53
CA LEU A 110 3.27 -5.18 3.58
C LEU A 110 3.02 -4.41 4.88
N LEU A 111 2.33 -3.28 4.75
CA LEU A 111 1.88 -2.45 5.87
C LEU A 111 0.38 -2.23 5.72
N GLY A 112 -0.35 -2.26 6.84
CA GLY A 112 -1.76 -1.92 6.91
C GLY A 112 -1.98 -0.94 8.06
N GLY A 113 -2.89 0.01 7.87
CA GLY A 113 -3.17 1.08 8.83
C GLY A 113 -3.60 2.34 8.09
N ASP A 114 -3.68 3.45 8.83
CA ASP A 114 -4.13 4.74 8.32
C ASP A 114 -3.22 5.26 7.20
N GLY A 115 -3.83 5.79 6.14
CA GLY A 115 -3.14 6.22 4.93
C GLY A 115 -2.02 7.25 5.19
N ASP A 116 -2.23 8.17 6.13
CA ASP A 116 -1.27 9.22 6.46
C ASP A 116 -0.02 8.64 7.15
N VAL A 117 -0.23 7.74 8.12
CA VAL A 117 0.86 7.05 8.85
C VAL A 117 1.69 6.19 7.89
N ILE A 118 1.02 5.43 7.00
CA ILE A 118 1.72 4.60 6.02
C ILE A 118 2.48 5.44 5.00
N SER A 119 1.91 6.57 4.57
CA SER A 119 2.55 7.51 3.66
C SER A 119 3.83 8.11 4.26
N GLU A 120 3.80 8.46 5.55
CA GLU A 120 4.98 8.93 6.27
C GLU A 120 6.07 7.85 6.37
N ILE A 121 5.72 6.63 6.76
CA ILE A 121 6.66 5.50 6.80
C ILE A 121 7.30 5.29 5.42
N TYR A 122 6.52 5.37 4.35
CA TYR A 122 7.02 5.23 2.98
C TYR A 122 8.02 6.33 2.62
N ARG A 123 7.69 7.61 2.90
CA ARG A 123 8.58 8.75 2.66
C ARG A 123 9.91 8.57 3.42
N ASN A 124 9.84 8.19 4.69
CA ASN A 124 11.04 7.93 5.50
C ASN A 124 11.89 6.80 4.91
N ARG A 125 11.27 5.70 4.44
CA ARG A 125 11.99 4.59 3.79
C ARG A 125 12.69 5.03 2.51
N VAL A 126 12.05 5.87 1.69
CA VAL A 126 12.67 6.41 0.46
C VAL A 126 13.87 7.29 0.80
N THR A 127 13.74 8.21 1.75
CA THR A 127 14.84 9.09 2.20
C THR A 127 16.02 8.29 2.74
N MET A 128 15.76 7.28 3.58
CA MET A 128 16.82 6.44 4.16
C MET A 128 17.53 5.56 3.12
N ARG A 129 16.82 5.14 2.06
CA ARG A 129 17.43 4.39 0.94
C ARG A 129 18.32 5.29 0.09
N ALA A 130 17.87 6.52 -0.18
CA ALA A 130 18.68 7.51 -0.87
C ALA A 130 19.97 7.83 -0.08
N ALA A 131 19.87 8.03 1.23
CA ALA A 131 21.03 8.27 2.10
C ALA A 131 22.05 7.10 2.13
N ARG A 132 21.60 5.87 1.89
CA ARG A 132 22.45 4.66 1.84
C ARG A 132 23.08 4.41 0.46
N GLY A 133 23.00 5.37 -0.46
CA GLY A 133 23.61 5.27 -1.78
C GLY A 133 22.89 4.33 -2.75
N SER A 134 21.68 3.85 -2.43
CA SER A 134 20.88 3.14 -3.43
C SER A 134 20.43 4.16 -4.47
N ARG A 135 20.81 3.96 -5.74
CA ARG A 135 20.49 4.85 -6.89
C ARG A 135 19.00 4.92 -7.23
N SER A 136 18.11 4.37 -6.41
CA SER A 136 16.68 4.59 -6.54
C SER A 136 16.26 5.80 -5.70
N GLY A 137 16.36 6.99 -6.30
CA GLY A 137 15.41 8.06 -5.97
C GLY A 137 13.97 7.58 -6.22
N PRO A 138 12.94 8.38 -5.89
CA PRO A 138 11.58 8.04 -6.28
C PRO A 138 11.56 7.68 -7.79
N PRO A 139 10.87 6.60 -8.21
CA PRO A 139 10.88 6.17 -9.61
C PRO A 139 10.16 7.15 -10.55
N TRP A 140 9.66 8.25 -10.00
CA TRP A 140 9.11 9.41 -10.67
C TRP A 140 9.88 10.66 -10.21
N GLY A 141 10.27 11.54 -11.14
CA GLY A 141 10.98 12.78 -10.82
C GLY A 141 11.76 13.34 -12.00
N TRP A 142 12.08 14.64 -11.96
CA TRP A 142 12.81 15.35 -13.01
C TRP A 142 14.18 14.71 -13.30
N ASP A 143 14.87 14.20 -12.27
CA ASP A 143 16.17 13.51 -12.42
C ASP A 143 16.07 12.17 -13.15
N SER A 144 14.91 11.49 -13.09
CA SER A 144 14.65 10.27 -13.85
C SER A 144 14.16 10.54 -15.27
N ALA A 145 13.42 11.63 -15.49
CA ALA A 145 12.90 12.01 -16.79
C ALA A 145 13.93 12.68 -17.70
N TYR A 146 14.85 13.47 -17.14
CA TYR A 146 15.80 14.29 -17.89
C TYR A 146 17.27 14.05 -17.50
N GLY A 147 17.53 13.11 -16.59
CA GLY A 147 18.85 12.90 -15.99
C GLY A 147 19.16 13.97 -14.94
N ALA A 148 19.94 13.61 -13.91
CA ALA A 148 20.45 14.60 -12.98
C ALA A 148 21.35 15.60 -13.75
N PRO A 149 21.20 16.92 -13.56
CA PRO A 149 22.17 17.87 -14.10
C PRO A 149 23.54 17.48 -13.55
N GLN A 150 24.51 17.28 -14.45
CA GLN A 150 25.88 16.98 -14.08
C GLN A 150 26.33 18.07 -13.11
N ALA A 151 26.51 17.70 -11.83
CA ALA A 151 27.09 18.60 -10.86
C ALA A 151 28.43 19.03 -11.43
N ALA A 152 28.53 20.30 -11.83
CA ALA A 152 29.79 20.91 -12.19
C ALA A 152 30.75 20.60 -11.03
N SER A 153 31.84 19.92 -11.34
CA SER A 153 32.85 19.51 -10.37
C SER A 153 33.29 20.72 -9.56
N ALA A 154 32.87 20.79 -8.30
CA ALA A 154 33.43 21.74 -7.36
C ALA A 154 34.95 21.44 -7.27
N PRO A 155 35.83 22.43 -7.43
CA PRO A 155 37.26 22.20 -7.29
C PRO A 155 37.58 21.76 -5.85
N ALA A 156 38.49 20.79 -5.71
CA ALA A 156 38.90 20.25 -4.44
C ALA A 156 39.37 21.36 -3.48
N PRO A 157 39.02 21.30 -2.17
CA PRO A 157 39.54 22.26 -1.21
C PRO A 157 41.07 22.13 -1.13
N ALA A 158 41.77 23.24 -1.24
CA ALA A 158 43.22 23.31 -1.11
C ALA A 158 43.64 22.75 0.26
N SER A 159 44.59 21.82 0.26
CA SER A 159 45.18 21.24 1.47
C SER A 159 45.76 22.34 2.35
N ALA A 160 45.38 22.37 3.63
CA ALA A 160 45.97 23.25 4.62
C ALA A 160 47.50 22.99 4.73
N PRO A 161 48.33 24.04 4.90
CA PRO A 161 49.76 23.86 5.07
C PRO A 161 50.09 23.13 6.38
N ALA A 162 51.07 22.24 6.31
CA ALA A 162 51.55 21.47 7.45
C ALA A 162 52.07 22.37 8.60
N PRO A 163 51.86 22.00 9.87
CA PRO A 163 52.40 22.75 10.99
C PRO A 163 53.93 22.71 11.01
N THR A 164 54.56 23.87 11.12
CA THR A 164 56.00 24.06 11.27
C THR A 164 56.50 23.44 12.59
N PRO A 165 57.66 22.77 12.62
CA PRO A 165 58.21 22.20 13.84
C PRO A 165 58.64 23.29 14.83
N ALA A 166 58.28 23.11 16.11
CA ALA A 166 58.62 24.01 17.20
C ALA A 166 60.14 24.06 17.44
N ALA A 167 60.69 25.27 17.55
CA ALA A 167 62.10 25.50 17.89
C ALA A 167 62.37 25.16 19.38
N PRO A 168 63.57 24.63 19.72
CA PRO A 168 63.90 24.20 21.07
C PRO A 168 64.12 25.40 22.00
N GLY A 169 63.54 25.33 23.20
CA GLY A 169 63.63 26.35 24.24
C GLY A 169 65.05 26.58 24.76
N GLY A 170 65.46 27.84 24.80
CA GLY A 170 66.67 28.32 25.46
C GLY A 170 66.34 28.99 26.79
N LYS A 171 66.96 28.48 27.86
CA LYS A 171 66.97 29.02 29.22
C LYS A 171 67.96 30.19 29.29
N SER A 172 67.56 31.31 29.89
CA SER A 172 68.26 32.10 30.93
C SER A 172 67.53 33.42 31.16
#